data_AF-A0A7W3ZLR2-F1
#
_entry.id   AF-A0A7W3ZLR2-F1
#
_cell.length_a   1.000
_cell.length_b   1.000
_cell.length_c   1.000
_cell.angle_alpha   90.00
_cell.angle_beta   90.00
_cell.angle_gamma   90.00
#
_symmetry.space_group_name_H-M   'P 1'
#
loop_
_entity.id
_entity.type
_entity.pdbx_description
1 polymer ?
#
loop_
_entity_poly.entity_id
_entity_poly.type
_entity_poly.pdbx_seq_one_letter_code
_entity_poly.pdbx_strand_id
1 'polypeptide(L)' 'MPRSSLYDRYQKAGSDYQAHRAECGQCTDAAHCPAGHPLYETWARLQDLYLKHFRR' A
#
# COMPACT_ATOMS: atom_id res chain seq x y z
N MET A 1 -6.94 -19.33 2.63
CA MET A 1 -6.60 -18.25 1.67
C MET A 1 -5.18 -18.47 1.18
N PRO A 2 -4.93 -18.65 -0.12
CA PRO A 2 -3.60 -18.90 -0.64
C PRO A 2 -2.72 -17.63 -0.54
N ARG A 3 -1.42 -17.79 -0.23
CA ARG A 3 -0.43 -16.70 -0.05
C ARG A 3 -0.36 -15.72 -1.22
N SER A 4 -0.65 -16.20 -2.43
CA SER A 4 -0.72 -15.42 -3.66
C SER A 4 -1.75 -14.29 -3.60
N SER A 5 -2.93 -14.51 -2.98
CA SER A 5 -3.97 -13.46 -2.98
C SER A 5 -3.64 -12.27 -2.08
N LEU A 6 -2.81 -12.48 -1.05
CA LEU A 6 -2.39 -11.42 -0.14
C LEU A 6 -1.23 -10.61 -0.75
N TYR A 7 -0.33 -11.29 -1.45
CA TYR A 7 0.73 -10.66 -2.23
C TYR A 7 0.16 -9.81 -3.38
N ASP A 8 -0.81 -10.32 -4.14
CA ASP A 8 -1.45 -9.58 -5.24
C ASP A 8 -2.19 -8.34 -4.74
N ARG A 9 -2.90 -8.45 -3.61
CA ARG A 9 -3.55 -7.31 -2.96
C ARG A 9 -2.55 -6.26 -2.49
N TYR A 10 -1.44 -6.69 -1.88
CA TYR A 10 -0.35 -5.81 -1.47
C TYR A 10 0.26 -5.08 -2.68
N GLN A 11 0.57 -5.81 -3.74
CA GLN A 11 1.13 -5.23 -4.96
C GLN A 11 0.17 -4.22 -5.60
N LYS A 12 -1.12 -4.55 -5.69
CA LYS A 12 -2.13 -3.63 -6.23
C LYS A 12 -2.22 -2.35 -5.40
N ALA A 13 -2.29 -2.46 -4.07
CA ALA A 13 -2.36 -1.29 -3.20
C ALA A 13 -1.12 -0.39 -3.32
N GLY A 14 0.07 -0.99 -3.47
CA GLY A 14 1.30 -0.24 -3.71
C GLY A 14 1.33 0.46 -5.08
N SER A 15 0.81 -0.21 -6.11
CA SER A 15 0.70 0.35 -7.47
C SER A 15 -0.31 1.52 -7.49
N ASP A 16 -1.47 1.36 -6.86
CA ASP A 16 -2.48 2.42 -6.73
C ASP A 16 -1.91 3.64 -5.97
N TYR A 17 -1.13 3.42 -4.90
CA TYR A 17 -0.44 4.48 -4.17
C TYR A 17 0.65 5.18 -5.01
N GLN A 18 1.47 4.43 -5.75
CA GLN A 18 2.48 5.02 -6.64
C GLN A 18 1.87 5.81 -7.79
N ALA A 19 0.81 5.28 -8.42
CA ALA A 19 0.08 6.00 -9.46
C ALA A 19 -0.47 7.32 -8.92
N HIS A 20 -1.07 7.28 -7.72
CA HIS A 20 -1.55 8.48 -7.07
C HIS A 20 -0.43 9.46 -6.75
N ARG A 21 0.73 8.99 -6.25
CA ARG A 21 1.89 9.85 -5.97
C ARG A 21 2.48 10.47 -7.25
N ALA A 22 2.45 9.76 -8.37
CA ALA A 22 2.93 10.26 -9.65
C ALA A 22 2.05 11.40 -10.19
N GLU A 23 0.73 11.33 -9.96
CA GLU A 23 -0.22 12.36 -10.38
C GLU A 23 -0.38 13.48 -9.35
N CYS A 24 -0.20 13.17 -8.06
CA CYS A 24 -0.44 14.12 -6.97
C CYS A 24 0.84 14.83 -6.56
N GLY A 25 1.01 16.07 -7.03
CA GLY A 25 2.13 16.95 -6.64
C GLY A 25 2.14 17.40 -5.18
N GLN A 26 1.07 17.12 -4.41
CA GLN A 26 1.01 17.39 -2.96
C GLN A 26 1.43 16.20 -2.11
N CYS A 27 1.40 14.99 -2.67
CA CYS A 27 1.75 13.78 -1.95
C CYS A 27 3.28 13.62 -1.96
N THR A 28 3.91 13.82 -0.81
CA THR A 28 5.37 13.70 -0.57
C THR A 28 5.66 12.58 0.43
N ASP A 29 6.93 12.18 0.58
CA ASP A 29 7.32 11.14 1.54
C ASP A 29 6.97 11.49 3.00
N ALA A 30 6.81 12.79 3.31
CA ALA A 30 6.46 13.27 4.65
C ALA A 30 4.99 13.69 4.80
N ALA A 31 4.28 13.95 3.70
CA ALA A 31 2.91 14.45 3.73
C ALA A 31 2.05 13.74 2.69
N HIS A 32 1.09 12.95 3.17
CA HIS A 32 0.08 12.34 2.32
C HIS A 32 -1.12 13.26 2.21
N CYS A 33 -1.53 13.50 0.98
CA CYS A 33 -2.77 14.13 0.63
C CYS A 33 -3.97 13.31 1.13
N PRO A 34 -5.16 13.91 1.38
CA PRO A 34 -6.30 13.21 1.99
C PRO A 34 -6.76 11.98 1.22
N ALA A 35 -6.53 11.94 -0.10
CA ALA A 35 -6.80 10.79 -0.95
C ALA A 35 -5.67 9.73 -0.92
N GLY A 36 -4.42 10.16 -0.75
CA GLY A 36 -3.25 9.28 -0.63
C GLY A 36 -3.09 8.62 0.75
N HIS A 37 -3.57 9.27 1.82
CA HIS A 37 -3.52 8.75 3.18
C HIS A 37 -4.21 7.37 3.34
N PRO A 38 -5.48 7.18 2.91
CA PRO A 38 -6.12 5.87 2.98
C PRO A 38 -5.47 4.81 2.08
N LEU A 39 -4.87 5.21 0.95
CA LEU A 39 -4.10 4.30 0.08
C LEU A 39 -2.83 3.81 0.81
N TYR A 40 -2.09 4.72 1.44
CA TYR A 40 -0.91 4.39 2.24
C TYR A 40 -1.25 3.50 3.43
N GLU A 41 -2.29 3.82 4.21
CA GLU A 41 -2.72 2.99 5.34
C GLU A 41 -3.11 1.57 4.90
N THR A 42 -3.81 1.45 3.77
CA THR A 42 -4.21 0.15 3.22
C THR A 42 -2.98 -0.67 2.81
N TRP A 43 -2.03 -0.04 2.12
CA TRP A 43 -0.77 -0.67 1.72
C TRP A 43 0.07 -1.09 2.93
N ALA A 44 0.25 -0.20 3.92
CA ALA A 44 1.00 -0.48 5.15
C ALA A 44 0.38 -1.63 5.95
N ARG A 45 -0.95 -1.69 6.04
CA ARG A 45 -1.66 -2.78 6.71
C ARG A 45 -1.51 -4.12 5.99
N LEU A 46 -1.54 -4.11 4.65
CA LEU A 46 -1.30 -5.32 3.84
C LEU A 46 0.17 -5.77 3.93
N GLN A 47 1.11 -4.84 3.99
CA GLN A 47 2.52 -5.13 4.19
C GLN A 47 2.76 -5.79 5.56
N ASP A 48 2.17 -5.26 6.63
CA ASP A 48 2.24 -5.85 7.97
C ASP A 48 1.61 -7.25 8.02
N LEU A 49 0.45 -7.45 7.38
CA LEU A 49 -0.17 -8.78 7.25
C LEU A 49 0.71 -9.76 6.46
N TYR A 50 1.34 -9.30 5.38
CA TYR A 50 2.26 -10.11 4.58
C TYR A 50 3.50 -10.51 5.38
N LEU A 51 4.12 -9.55 6.08
CA LEU A 51 5.28 -9.79 6.93
C LEU A 51 4.95 -10.74 8.09
N LYS A 52 3.81 -10.55 8.78
CA LYS A 52 3.32 -11.48 9.81
C LYS A 52 3.09 -12.88 9.28
N HIS A 53 2.64 -13.00 8.02
CA HIS A 53 2.42 -14.28 7.38
C HIS A 53 3.72 -14.98 6.93
N PHE A 54 4.78 -14.22 6.64
CA PHE A 54 6.10 -14.72 6.26
C PHE A 54 7.01 -15.04 7.44
N ARG A 55 6.75 -14.48 8.62
CA ARG A 55 7.59 -14.68 9.83
C ARG A 55 7.30 -16.00 10.58
N ARG A 56 6.73 -17.00 9.91
CA ARG A 56 6.30 -18.27 10.51
C ARG A 56 6.80 -19.44 9.68
#